data_AF-A0A9N9H025-F1
#
_entry.id   AF-A0A9N9H025-F1
#
_cell.length_a   1.000
_cell.length_b   1.000
_cell.length_c   1.000
_cell.angle_alpha   90.00
_cell.angle_beta   90.00
_cell.angle_gamma   90.00
#
_symmetry.space_group_name_H-M   'P 1'
#
loop_
_entity.id
_entity.type
_entity.pdbx_description
1 polymer ?
#
loop_
_entity_poly.entity_id
_entity_poly.type
_entity_poly.pdbx_seq_one_letter_code
_entity_poly.pdbx_strand_id
1 'polypeptide(L)'
;MSTDFVNDPSEMKFRGTFSYKNDNISVVEFGNNVNMRIEKISPNIAKIYFVDDQGNSIQIPNNVALKDTLNNFNETPQVVNGFGTYFVSWISNYVLLQNDVAVFILKNQQQQSIEGVDGFRYSTIEQ
;
A
#
# COMPACT_ATOMS: atom_id res chain seq x y z
N MET A 1 7.44 -18.33 12.01
CA MET A 1 7.43 -17.17 11.08
C MET A 1 7.55 -17.74 9.68
N SER A 2 6.57 -17.50 8.80
CA SER A 2 6.66 -17.90 7.39
C SER A 2 7.55 -16.86 6.68
N THR A 3 8.67 -17.30 6.15
CA THR A 3 9.63 -16.49 5.39
C THR A 3 9.39 -16.69 3.90
N ASP A 4 8.23 -16.28 3.41
CA ASP A 4 7.94 -16.31 1.98
C ASP A 4 8.33 -14.96 1.38
N PHE A 5 9.63 -14.68 1.40
CA PHE A 5 10.20 -13.60 0.60
C PHE A 5 10.03 -13.98 -0.88
N VAL A 6 9.40 -13.12 -1.66
CA VAL A 6 9.12 -13.40 -3.08
C VAL A 6 10.13 -12.63 -3.93
N ASN A 7 10.91 -13.35 -4.74
CA ASN A 7 11.91 -12.76 -5.62
C ASN A 7 11.27 -11.96 -6.78
N ASP A 8 10.07 -12.35 -7.22
CA ASP A 8 9.28 -11.61 -8.21
C ASP A 8 7.97 -11.04 -7.58
N PRO A 9 7.82 -9.70 -7.47
CA PRO A 9 6.58 -9.07 -7.01
C PRO A 9 5.30 -9.49 -7.74
N SER A 10 5.42 -10.05 -8.96
CA SER A 10 4.30 -10.56 -9.74
C SER A 10 3.64 -11.80 -9.11
N GLU A 11 4.41 -12.61 -8.37
CA GLU A 11 3.96 -13.88 -7.76
C GLU A 11 3.30 -13.70 -6.38
N MET A 12 3.30 -12.48 -5.83
CA MET A 12 2.67 -12.19 -4.54
C MET A 12 1.15 -12.41 -4.58
N LYS A 13 0.65 -13.20 -3.62
CA LYS A 13 -0.77 -13.51 -3.46
C LYS A 13 -1.58 -12.30 -3.00
N PHE A 14 -2.82 -12.20 -3.47
CA PHE A 14 -3.78 -11.21 -2.98
C PHE A 14 -4.08 -11.40 -1.48
N ARG A 15 -4.07 -10.30 -0.72
CA ARG A 15 -4.32 -10.30 0.74
C ARG A 15 -5.44 -9.36 1.19
N GLY A 16 -5.99 -8.54 0.30
CA GLY A 16 -7.03 -7.56 0.62
C GLY A 16 -6.89 -6.28 -0.18
N THR A 17 -7.72 -5.28 0.13
CA THR A 17 -7.71 -3.96 -0.53
C THR A 17 -7.61 -2.83 0.50
N PHE A 18 -6.87 -1.79 0.12
CA PHE A 18 -6.94 -0.47 0.75
C PHE A 18 -7.80 0.45 -0.12
N SER A 19 -8.58 1.34 0.49
CA SER A 19 -9.46 2.26 -0.22
C SER A 19 -9.15 3.71 0.13
N TYR A 20 -8.89 4.52 -0.89
CA TYR A 20 -8.74 5.98 -0.75
C TYR A 20 -10.08 6.70 -0.49
N LYS A 21 -11.21 5.98 -0.48
CA LYS A 21 -12.56 6.55 -0.32
C LYS A 21 -13.04 6.56 1.14
N ASN A 22 -12.58 5.63 1.97
CA ASN A 22 -12.98 5.53 3.38
C ASN A 22 -11.81 5.87 4.31
N ASP A 23 -12.10 6.00 5.60
CA ASP A 23 -11.11 6.38 6.62
C ASP A 23 -10.60 5.16 7.41
N ASN A 24 -10.74 3.96 6.84
CA ASN A 24 -10.21 2.74 7.45
C ASN A 24 -8.68 2.74 7.34
N ILE A 25 -8.02 2.26 8.39
CA ILE A 25 -6.57 2.06 8.41
C ILE A 25 -6.30 0.60 8.05
N SER A 26 -5.58 0.36 6.95
CA SER A 26 -5.07 -0.99 6.64
C SER A 26 -3.81 -1.25 7.44
N VAL A 27 -3.73 -2.43 8.06
CA VAL A 27 -2.61 -2.82 8.92
C VAL A 27 -1.93 -4.06 8.32
N VAL A 28 -0.60 -4.03 8.27
CA VAL A 28 0.23 -5.19 7.92
C VAL A 28 1.18 -5.43 9.09
N GLU A 29 1.04 -6.59 9.74
CA GLU A 29 1.98 -7.05 10.76
C GLU A 29 3.31 -7.39 10.08
N PHE A 30 4.34 -6.59 10.36
CA PHE A 30 5.62 -6.64 9.64
C PHE A 30 6.69 -7.45 10.40
N GLY A 31 6.42 -7.82 11.65
CA GLY A 31 7.31 -8.60 12.51
C GLY A 31 7.09 -8.27 13.99
N ASN A 32 7.98 -8.76 14.86
CA ASN A 32 7.88 -8.57 16.31
C ASN A 32 7.81 -7.07 16.67
N ASN A 33 6.65 -6.62 17.15
CA ASN A 33 6.40 -5.25 17.59
C ASN A 33 6.53 -4.19 16.48
N VAL A 34 6.24 -4.55 15.22
CA VAL A 34 6.27 -3.63 14.09
C VAL A 34 5.04 -3.85 13.21
N ASN A 35 4.22 -2.82 13.09
CA ASN A 35 3.05 -2.79 12.23
C ASN A 35 3.19 -1.66 11.21
N MET A 36 3.05 -1.98 9.93
CA MET A 36 2.88 -0.98 8.88
C MET A 36 1.40 -0.59 8.77
N ARG A 37 1.12 0.70 8.72
CA ARG A 37 -0.22 1.26 8.56
C ARG A 37 -0.33 2.04 7.26
N ILE A 38 -1.47 1.90 6.60
CA ILE A 38 -1.85 2.67 5.42
C ILE A 38 -3.12 3.43 5.77
N GLU A 39 -3.05 4.76 5.70
CA GLU A 39 -4.12 5.64 6.13
C GLU A 39 -4.33 6.74 5.08
N LYS A 40 -5.58 6.93 4.68
CA LYS A 40 -5.98 8.02 3.80
C LYS A 40 -5.73 9.36 4.46
N ILE A 41 -5.18 10.30 3.69
CA ILE A 41 -5.02 11.72 4.10
C ILE A 41 -5.97 12.60 3.29
N SER A 42 -6.14 12.27 2.00
CA SER A 42 -7.04 12.97 1.09
C SER A 42 -7.62 11.97 0.08
N PRO A 43 -8.61 12.35 -0.73
CA PRO A 43 -9.23 11.44 -1.70
C PRO A 43 -8.27 10.74 -2.67
N ASN A 44 -7.05 11.28 -2.83
CA ASN A 44 -6.06 10.78 -3.78
C ASN A 44 -4.75 10.35 -3.13
N ILE A 45 -4.52 10.70 -1.86
CA ILE A 45 -3.24 10.50 -1.18
C ILE A 45 -3.46 9.76 0.13
N ALA A 46 -2.62 8.76 0.37
CA ALA A 46 -2.51 8.07 1.64
C ALA A 46 -1.06 8.16 2.15
N LYS A 47 -0.89 7.89 3.44
CA LYS A 47 0.43 7.72 4.06
C LYS A 47 0.66 6.27 4.41
N ILE A 48 1.91 5.85 4.29
CA ILE A 48 2.44 4.61 4.86
C ILE A 48 3.39 5.00 5.99
N TYR A 49 3.14 4.49 7.19
CA TYR A 49 3.95 4.73 8.39
C TYR A 49 4.00 3.48 9.26
N PHE A 50 4.92 3.47 10.23
CA PHE A 50 5.16 2.32 11.09
C PHE A 50 4.86 2.65 12.54
N VAL A 51 4.30 1.67 13.24
CA VAL A 51 3.99 1.75 14.68
C VAL A 51 4.40 0.47 15.40
N ASP A 52 4.53 0.53 16.73
CA ASP A 52 4.65 -0.65 17.58
C ASP A 52 3.29 -1.33 17.85
N ASP A 53 3.26 -2.41 18.63
CA ASP A 53 2.02 -3.15 18.97
C ASP A 53 1.09 -2.34 19.88
N GLN A 54 1.60 -1.29 20.53
CA GLN A 54 0.81 -0.35 21.32
C GLN A 54 0.27 0.80 20.46
N GLY A 55 0.65 0.87 19.19
CA GLY A 55 0.23 1.90 18.24
C GLY A 55 1.03 3.20 18.29
N ASN A 56 2.17 3.24 18.99
CA ASN A 56 3.06 4.39 18.98
C ASN A 56 3.87 4.43 17.69
N SER A 57 4.01 5.62 17.09
CA SER A 57 4.86 5.79 15.92
C SER A 57 6.31 5.39 16.20
N ILE A 58 6.90 4.69 15.24
CA ILE A 58 8.32 4.30 15.27
C ILE A 58 9.00 4.76 13.97
N GLN A 59 10.34 4.75 13.97
CA GLN A 59 11.08 5.00 12.74
C GLN A 59 10.79 3.89 11.72
N ILE A 60 10.88 4.24 10.44
CA ILE A 60 10.87 3.24 9.37
C ILE A 60 11.96 2.21 9.70
N PRO A 61 11.64 0.90 9.74
CA PRO A 61 12.63 -0.12 10.05
C PRO A 61 13.83 -0.05 9.10
N ASN A 62 15.02 -0.44 9.58
CA ASN A 62 16.23 -0.43 8.78
C ASN A 62 16.05 -1.26 7.49
N ASN A 63 16.65 -0.77 6.40
CA ASN A 63 16.62 -1.39 5.07
C ASN A 63 15.22 -1.58 4.49
N VAL A 64 14.23 -0.83 4.97
CA VAL A 64 12.93 -0.71 4.32
C VAL A 64 12.95 0.46 3.35
N ALA A 65 12.53 0.20 2.12
CA ALA A 65 12.37 1.21 1.07
C ALA A 65 11.03 1.03 0.35
N LEU A 66 10.45 2.12 -0.12
CA LEU A 66 9.27 2.10 -0.95
C LEU A 66 9.62 2.54 -2.37
N LYS A 67 9.17 1.80 -3.37
CA LYS A 67 9.39 2.12 -4.77
C LYS A 67 8.05 2.34 -5.47
N ASP A 68 7.91 3.48 -6.12
CA ASP A 68 6.88 3.71 -7.13
C ASP A 68 7.28 2.94 -8.39
N THR A 69 6.48 1.94 -8.77
CA THR A 69 6.77 1.10 -9.94
C THR A 69 6.20 1.65 -11.24
N LEU A 70 5.29 2.62 -11.20
CA LEU A 70 4.80 3.31 -12.40
C LEU A 70 5.88 4.24 -12.95
N ASN A 71 6.54 4.99 -12.06
CA ASN A 71 7.57 5.97 -12.38
C ASN A 71 9.00 5.44 -12.21
N ASN A 72 9.14 4.20 -11.73
CA ASN A 72 10.42 3.54 -11.46
C ASN A 72 11.34 4.37 -10.55
N PHE A 73 10.79 4.90 -9.46
CA PHE A 73 11.49 5.81 -8.55
C PHE A 73 11.37 5.32 -7.09
N ASN A 74 12.44 5.49 -6.31
CA ASN A 74 12.42 5.19 -4.88
C ASN A 74 11.86 6.38 -4.11
N GLU A 75 10.73 6.18 -3.44
CA GLU A 75 10.09 7.22 -2.64
C GLU A 75 10.99 7.66 -1.49
N THR A 76 11.09 8.96 -1.29
CA THR A 76 11.82 9.53 -0.16
C THR A 76 10.86 9.79 0.99
N PRO A 77 11.03 9.15 2.15
CA PRO A 77 10.13 9.36 3.27
C PRO A 77 10.25 10.80 3.77
N GLN A 78 9.11 11.40 4.09
CA GLN A 78 9.05 12.72 4.72
C GLN A 78 8.98 12.56 6.24
N VAL A 79 9.52 13.52 6.98
CA VAL A 79 9.43 13.51 8.44
C VAL A 79 8.13 14.16 8.88
N VAL A 80 7.24 13.38 9.50
CA VAL A 80 5.99 13.85 10.09
C VAL A 80 6.03 13.55 11.58
N ASN A 81 5.92 14.58 12.42
CA ASN A 81 6.02 14.47 13.89
C ASN A 81 7.28 13.72 14.37
N GLY A 82 8.40 13.86 13.65
CA GLY A 82 9.67 13.20 13.99
C GLY A 82 9.85 11.78 13.44
N PHE A 83 8.87 11.26 12.70
CA PHE A 83 8.91 9.90 12.15
C PHE A 83 8.83 9.90 10.62
N GLY A 84 9.62 9.02 9.99
CA GLY A 84 9.57 8.83 8.55
C GLY A 84 8.21 8.30 8.09
N THR A 85 7.67 8.91 7.04
CA THR A 85 6.36 8.60 6.46
C THR A 85 6.45 8.66 4.94
N TYR A 86 5.97 7.63 4.24
CA TYR A 86 5.84 7.67 2.78
C TYR A 86 4.46 8.18 2.39
N PHE A 87 4.38 8.95 1.30
CA PHE A 87 3.11 9.34 0.70
C PHE A 87 2.90 8.55 -0.59
N VAL A 88 1.70 8.00 -0.74
CA VAL A 88 1.32 7.19 -1.90
C VAL A 88 0.06 7.75 -2.53
N SER A 89 -0.01 7.68 -3.86
CA SER A 89 -1.13 8.18 -4.65
C SER A 89 -1.91 7.04 -5.28
N TRP A 90 -3.22 7.21 -5.41
CA TRP A 90 -4.08 6.20 -6.03
C TRP A 90 -3.68 5.89 -7.47
N ILE A 91 -3.03 6.80 -8.20
CA ILE A 91 -2.68 6.61 -9.62
C ILE A 91 -1.56 5.60 -9.85
N SER A 92 -0.78 5.29 -8.82
CA SER A 92 0.46 4.53 -8.96
C SER A 92 0.38 3.13 -8.34
N ASN A 93 1.42 2.35 -8.58
CA ASN A 93 1.67 1.07 -7.96
C ASN A 93 2.92 1.19 -7.10
N TYR A 94 2.93 0.51 -5.96
CA TYR A 94 4.05 0.58 -5.03
C TYR A 94 4.52 -0.81 -4.62
N VAL A 95 5.83 -0.96 -4.48
CA VAL A 95 6.48 -2.13 -3.89
C VAL A 95 7.26 -1.67 -2.67
N LEU A 96 6.98 -2.28 -1.52
CA LEU A 96 7.82 -2.15 -0.34
C LEU A 96 8.89 -3.24 -0.37
N LEU A 97 10.13 -2.82 -0.21
CA LEU A 97 11.32 -3.65 -0.19
C LEU A 97 11.86 -3.72 1.24
N GLN A 98 12.30 -4.89 1.68
CA GLN A 98 13.08 -5.08 2.91
C GLN A 98 14.36 -5.83 2.55
N ASN A 99 15.52 -5.21 2.80
CA ASN A 99 16.82 -5.72 2.32
C ASN A 99 16.80 -6.02 0.80
N ASP A 100 16.27 -5.07 0.02
CA ASP A 100 16.10 -5.15 -1.45
C ASP A 100 15.18 -6.28 -1.96
N VAL A 101 14.52 -7.02 -1.07
CA VAL A 101 13.55 -8.05 -1.44
C VAL A 101 12.12 -7.52 -1.27
N ALA A 102 11.26 -7.76 -2.26
CA ALA A 102 9.87 -7.35 -2.18
C ALA A 102 9.14 -8.13 -1.08
N VAL A 103 8.44 -7.39 -0.21
CA VAL A 103 7.67 -7.96 0.91
C VAL A 103 6.21 -7.53 0.93
N PHE A 104 5.88 -6.40 0.29
CA PHE A 104 4.51 -5.91 0.19
C PHE A 104 4.30 -5.16 -1.12
N ILE A 105 3.08 -5.26 -1.67
CA ILE A 105 2.68 -4.59 -2.90
C ILE A 105 1.35 -3.87 -2.73
N LEU A 106 1.30 -2.63 -3.23
CA LEU A 106 0.07 -1.89 -3.44
C LEU A 106 -0.16 -1.80 -4.95
N LYS A 107 -1.04 -2.67 -5.47
CA LYS A 107 -1.42 -2.68 -6.89
C LYS A 107 -2.65 -1.80 -7.10
N ASN A 108 -2.54 -0.78 -7.94
CA ASN A 108 -3.69 -0.10 -8.51
C ASN A 108 -4.46 -1.12 -9.38
N GLN A 109 -5.75 -1.28 -9.12
CA GLN A 109 -6.56 -2.29 -9.80
C GLN A 109 -7.14 -1.81 -11.14
N GLN A 110 -6.94 -0.53 -11.51
CA GLN A 110 -7.51 0.13 -12.69
C GLN A 110 -9.00 -0.14 -12.89
N GLN A 111 -9.73 -0.31 -11.79
CA GLN A 111 -11.15 -0.62 -11.78
C GLN A 111 -11.97 0.61 -11.40
N GLN A 112 -13.08 0.80 -12.09
CA GLN A 112 -14.11 1.78 -11.77
C GLN A 112 -15.42 1.04 -11.51
N SER A 113 -16.23 1.54 -10.58
CA SER A 113 -17.62 1.12 -10.48
C SER A 113 -18.38 1.68 -11.68
N ILE A 114 -19.23 0.84 -12.30
CA ILE A 114 -20.22 1.30 -13.28
C ILE A 114 -21.52 1.47 -12.51
N GLU A 115 -22.02 2.71 -12.47
CA GLU A 115 -23.27 3.08 -11.81
C GLU A 115 -24.19 3.74 -12.84
N GLY A 116 -25.50 3.44 -12.78
CA GLY A 116 -26.48 4.17 -13.56
C GLY A 116 -27.90 3.68 -13.32
N VAL A 117 -28.84 4.23 -14.07
CA VAL A 117 -30.28 4.09 -13.82
C VAL A 117 -30.83 2.77 -14.36
N ASP A 118 -31.87 2.24 -13.71
CA ASP A 118 -32.53 0.97 -14.07
C ASP A 118 -33.05 0.92 -15.52
N GLY A 119 -33.25 2.07 -16.16
CA GLY A 119 -33.71 2.16 -17.55
C GLY A 119 -32.67 1.79 -18.61
N PHE A 120 -31.41 1.59 -18.22
CA PHE A 120 -30.32 1.21 -19.14
C PHE A 120 -29.97 -0.27 -19.03
N ARG A 121 -29.40 -0.80 -20.11
CA ARG A 121 -28.88 -2.18 -20.15
C ARG A 121 -27.37 -2.14 -20.03
N TYR A 122 -26.86 -2.93 -19.09
CA TYR A 122 -25.44 -3.11 -18.83
C TYR A 122 -25.06 -4.55 -19.16
N SER A 123 -24.00 -4.74 -19.93
CA SER A 123 -23.46 -6.07 -20.24
C SER A 123 -21.95 -6.00 -20.40
N THR A 124 -21.28 -7.08 -20.04
CA THR A 124 -19.84 -7.28 -20.29
C THR A 124 -19.69 -8.23 -21.46
N ILE A 125 -18.82 -7.91 -22.41
CA ILE A 125 -18.44 -8.81 -23.50
C ILE A 125 -17.02 -9.29 -23.19
N GLU A 126 -16.86 -10.59 -23.04
CA GLU A 126 -15.55 -11.24 -22.88
C GLU A 126 -14.96 -11.53 -24.26
N GLN A 127 -13.64 -11.35 -24.43
CA GLN A 127 -12.90 -11.72 -25.64
C GLN A 127 -12.00 -12.92 -25.37
#